data_AF-A0A9D6XCC9-F1
#
_entry.id   AF-A0A9D6XCC9-F1
#
_cell.length_a   1.000
_cell.length_b   1.000
_cell.length_c   1.000
_cell.angle_alpha   90.00
_cell.angle_beta   90.00
_cell.angle_gamma   90.00
#
_symmetry.space_group_name_H-M   'P 1'
#
loop_
_entity.id
_entity.type
_entity.pdbx_description
1 polymer ?
#
loop_
_entity_poly.entity_id
_entity_poly.type
_entity_poly.pdbx_seq_one_letter_code
_entity_poly.pdbx_strand_id
1 'polypeptide(L)'
;PGRAETILFGTMVLVASMIIFVLGPQSSVLQEEAFGVRDESARKVAYDAFFRVHMIVRALYILNFGLGIWLLAIKLKSFLRKEL
;
A
#
# COMPACT_ATOMS: atom_id res chain seq x y z
N PRO A 1 -18.75 -16.44 -0.56
CA PRO A 1 -18.10 -15.31 -1.26
C PRO A 1 -18.04 -15.64 -2.75
N GLY A 2 -18.31 -14.67 -3.62
CA GLY A 2 -18.20 -14.87 -5.07
C GLY A 2 -16.75 -15.01 -5.51
N ARG A 3 -16.48 -15.68 -6.65
CA ARG A 3 -15.11 -15.78 -7.24
C ARG A 3 -14.42 -14.40 -7.36
N ALA A 4 -15.18 -13.39 -7.78
CA ALA A 4 -14.69 -12.02 -7.89
C ALA A 4 -14.30 -11.41 -6.52
N GLU A 5 -15.06 -11.68 -5.45
CA GLU A 5 -14.74 -11.19 -4.09
C GLU A 5 -13.47 -11.85 -3.56
N THR A 6 -13.29 -13.15 -3.80
CA THR A 6 -12.09 -13.89 -3.40
C THR A 6 -10.86 -13.38 -4.13
N ILE A 7 -10.97 -13.12 -5.45
CA ILE A 7 -9.87 -12.54 -6.23
C ILE A 7 -9.54 -11.13 -5.72
N LEU A 8 -10.55 -10.29 -5.51
CA LEU A 8 -10.36 -8.91 -5.02
C LEU A 8 -9.66 -8.90 -3.64
N PHE A 9 -10.15 -9.71 -2.71
CA PHE A 9 -9.54 -9.85 -1.38
C PHE A 9 -8.12 -10.43 -1.46
N GLY A 10 -7.89 -11.44 -2.31
CA GLY A 10 -6.57 -12.00 -2.54
C GLY A 10 -5.57 -10.96 -3.05
N THR A 11 -5.98 -10.12 -4.01
CA THR A 11 -5.18 -8.99 -4.50
C THR A 11 -4.87 -8.00 -3.37
N MET A 12 -5.85 -7.68 -2.52
CA MET A 12 -5.63 -6.77 -1.39
C MET A 12 -4.60 -7.33 -0.39
N VAL A 13 -4.66 -8.63 -0.11
CA VAL A 13 -3.70 -9.31 0.78
C VAL A 13 -2.29 -9.32 0.16
N LEU A 14 -2.18 -9.55 -1.15
CA LEU A 14 -0.90 -9.50 -1.85
C LEU A 14 -0.28 -8.10 -1.79
N VAL A 15 -1.06 -7.06 -2.07
CA VAL A 15 -0.60 -5.66 -1.98
C VAL A 15 -0.16 -5.34 -0.56
N ALA A 16 -0.96 -5.69 0.45
CA ALA A 16 -0.63 -5.48 1.86
C ALA A 16 0.67 -6.20 2.25
N SER A 17 0.85 -7.45 1.82
CA SER A 17 2.06 -8.24 2.11
C SER A 17 3.30 -7.61 1.47
N MET A 18 3.21 -7.13 0.23
CA MET A 18 4.31 -6.44 -0.44
C MET A 18 4.70 -5.15 0.30
N ILE A 19 3.72 -4.39 0.81
CA ILE A 19 4.01 -3.20 1.61
C ILE A 19 4.70 -3.58 2.92
N ILE A 20 4.18 -4.56 3.66
CA ILE A 20 4.67 -4.91 5.00
C ILE A 20 6.06 -5.54 4.94
N PHE A 21 6.30 -6.47 4.02
CA PHE A 21 7.53 -7.27 4.03
C PHE A 21 8.64 -6.75 3.12
N VAL A 22 8.32 -5.89 2.15
CA VAL A 22 9.31 -5.41 1.17
C VAL A 22 9.46 -3.90 1.23
N LEU A 23 8.40 -3.16 0.89
CA LEU A 23 8.52 -1.73 0.67
C LEU A 23 8.61 -0.92 1.97
N GLY A 24 7.96 -1.38 3.04
CA GLY A 24 8.03 -0.80 4.37
C GLY A 24 9.46 -0.85 4.93
N PRO A 25 10.08 -2.04 5.05
CA PRO A 25 11.47 -2.17 5.46
C PRO A 25 12.44 -1.37 4.59
N GLN A 26 12.27 -1.39 3.26
CA GLN A 26 13.09 -0.58 2.35
C GLN A 26 12.96 0.92 2.63
N SER A 27 11.74 1.41 2.86
CA SER A 27 11.49 2.81 3.22
C SER A 27 12.16 3.19 4.54
N SER A 28 12.10 2.31 5.55
CA SER A 28 12.77 2.54 6.85
C SER A 28 14.29 2.59 6.74
N VAL A 29 14.91 1.70 5.97
CA VAL A 29 16.37 1.73 5.74
C VAL A 29 16.79 3.03 5.04
N LEU A 30 16.07 3.41 3.97
CA LEU A 30 16.35 4.66 3.25
C LEU A 30 16.11 5.91 4.12
N GLN A 31 15.16 5.83 5.06
CA GLN A 31 14.91 6.90 6.02
C GLN A 31 16.08 7.07 7.00
N GLU A 32 16.61 5.96 7.54
CA GLU A 32 17.77 5.98 8.42
C GLU A 32 19.01 6.52 7.71
N GLU A 33 19.26 6.10 6.47
CA GLU A 33 20.35 6.63 5.65
C GLU A 33 20.19 8.12 5.38
N ALA A 34 18.99 8.56 4.97
CA ALA A 34 18.75 9.97 4.66
C ALA A 34 18.88 10.89 5.88
N PHE A 35 18.52 10.41 7.07
CA PHE A 35 18.63 11.17 8.32
C PHE A 35 20.01 11.07 8.97
N GLY A 36 20.79 10.02 8.68
CA GLY A 36 22.14 9.83 9.19
C GLY A 36 23.22 10.65 8.47
N VAL A 37 22.95 11.10 7.25
CA VAL A 37 23.94 11.82 6.42
C VAL A 37 24.04 13.31 6.82
N ARG A 38 25.25 13.71 7.24
CA ARG A 38 25.58 15.10 7.63
C ARG A 38 26.02 15.98 6.46
N ASP A 39 26.50 15.38 5.37
CA ASP A 39 26.85 16.09 4.15
C ASP A 39 25.60 16.48 3.36
N GLU A 40 25.46 17.76 3.04
CA GLU A 40 24.23 18.29 2.45
C GLU A 40 23.98 17.78 1.01
N SER A 41 25.05 17.49 0.26
CA SER A 41 24.95 16.98 -1.11
C SER A 41 24.52 15.51 -1.14
N ALA A 42 25.09 14.69 -0.24
CA ALA A 42 24.73 13.28 -0.10
C ALA A 42 23.32 13.10 0.51
N ARG A 43 22.89 14.02 1.39
CA ARG A 43 21.55 14.01 2.00
C ARG A 43 20.44 14.17 0.97
N LYS A 44 20.63 15.02 -0.05
CA LYS A 44 19.62 15.23 -1.10
C LYS A 44 19.37 13.96 -1.91
N VAL A 45 20.43 13.23 -2.25
CA VAL A 45 20.34 11.96 -3.02
C VAL A 45 19.60 10.90 -2.20
N ALA A 46 19.94 10.77 -0.92
CA ALA A 46 19.27 9.83 -0.01
C ALA A 46 17.78 10.19 0.18
N TYR A 47 17.44 11.47 0.29
CA TYR A 47 16.04 11.91 0.35
C TYR A 47 15.25 11.59 -0.91
N ASP A 48 15.79 11.82 -2.10
CA ASP A 48 15.10 11.50 -3.35
C ASP A 48 14.82 9.98 -3.47
N ALA A 49 15.75 9.14 -3.03
CA ALA A 49 15.57 7.70 -2.99
C ALA A 49 14.46 7.30 -2.00
N PHE A 50 14.52 7.82 -0.77
CA PHE A 50 13.49 7.62 0.25
C PHE A 50 12.10 8.06 -0.24
N PHE A 51 11.98 9.29 -0.74
CA PHE A 51 10.69 9.83 -1.17
C PHE A 51 10.09 9.05 -2.34
N ARG A 52 10.92 8.57 -3.27
CA ARG A 52 10.44 7.73 -4.38
C ARG A 52 9.79 6.45 -3.87
N VAL A 53 10.48 5.71 -3.01
CA VAL A 53 9.96 4.45 -2.43
C VAL A 53 8.72 4.74 -1.58
N HIS A 54 8.78 5.78 -0.74
CA HIS A 54 7.70 6.14 0.14
C HIS A 54 6.43 6.61 -0.58
N MET A 55 6.57 7.30 -1.72
CA MET A 55 5.44 7.66 -2.59
C MET A 55 4.79 6.43 -3.22
N ILE A 56 5.58 5.45 -3.66
CA ILE A 56 5.06 4.18 -4.18
C ILE A 56 4.27 3.44 -3.08
N VAL A 57 4.81 3.36 -1.86
CA VAL A 57 4.11 2.77 -0.70
C VAL A 57 2.77 3.46 -0.46
N ARG A 58 2.74 4.80 -0.45
CA ARG A 58 1.50 5.56 -0.28
C ARG A 58 0.48 5.29 -1.38
N ALA A 59 0.92 5.25 -2.64
CA ALA A 59 0.04 4.95 -3.75
C ALA A 59 -0.60 3.56 -3.62
N LEU A 60 0.19 2.56 -3.21
CA LEU A 60 -0.32 1.20 -2.97
C LEU A 60 -1.32 1.14 -1.80
N TYR A 61 -1.09 1.90 -0.72
CA TYR A 61 -2.07 2.02 0.36
C TYR A 61 -3.40 2.61 -0.12
N ILE A 62 -3.37 3.69 -0.89
CA ILE A 62 -4.58 4.34 -1.44
C ILE A 62 -5.30 3.38 -2.39
N LEU A 63 -4.57 2.67 -3.24
CA LEU A 63 -5.14 1.65 -4.12
C LEU A 63 -5.83 0.56 -3.30
N ASN A 64 -5.14 0.01 -2.30
CA ASN A 64 -5.68 -1.06 -1.45
C ASN A 64 -6.93 -0.61 -0.67
N PHE A 65 -6.93 0.64 -0.21
CA PHE A 65 -8.09 1.27 0.41
C PHE A 65 -9.27 1.39 -0.55
N GLY A 66 -9.04 1.82 -1.79
CA GLY A 66 -10.06 1.87 -2.83
C GLY A 66 -10.65 0.49 -3.17
N LEU A 67 -9.81 -0.54 -3.25
CA LEU A 67 -10.26 -1.94 -3.42
C LEU A 67 -11.12 -2.39 -2.23
N GLY A 68 -10.76 -1.99 -1.01
CA GLY A 68 -11.56 -2.25 0.19
C GLY A 68 -12.95 -1.61 0.14
N ILE A 69 -13.04 -0.33 -0.25
CA ILE A 69 -14.32 0.36 -0.47
C ILE A 69 -15.16 -0.37 -1.52
N TRP A 70 -14.54 -0.81 -2.61
CA TRP A 70 -15.24 -1.56 -3.65
C TRP A 70 -15.78 -2.90 -3.11
N LEU A 71 -14.97 -3.65 -2.36
CA LEU A 71 -15.43 -4.91 -1.76
C LEU A 71 -16.62 -4.68 -0.81
N LEU A 72 -16.59 -3.61 -0.01
CA LEU A 72 -17.71 -3.22 0.84
C LEU A 72 -18.98 -2.90 0.03
N ALA A 73 -18.85 -2.17 -1.08
CA ALA A 73 -19.97 -1.86 -1.95
C ALA A 73 -20.60 -3.12 -2.58
N ILE A 74 -19.78 -4.11 -2.99
CA ILE A 74 -20.27 -5.41 -3.49
C ILE A 74 -21.04 -6.14 -2.39
N LYS A 75 -20.46 -6.22 -1.18
CA LYS A 75 -21.11 -6.87 -0.05
C LYS A 75 -22.42 -6.20 0.34
N LEU A 76 -22.47 -4.87 0.37
CA LEU A 76 -23.68 -4.12 0.68
C LEU A 76 -24.78 -4.41 -0.34
N LYS A 77 -24.47 -4.40 -1.64
CA LYS A 77 -25.42 -4.77 -2.70
C LYS A 77 -25.91 -6.21 -2.56
N SER A 78 -25.01 -7.15 -2.25
CA SER A 78 -25.39 -8.55 -2.05
C SER A 78 -26.25 -8.74 -0.81
N PHE A 79 -25.99 -7.98 0.26
CA PHE A 79 -26.78 -8.02 1.49
C PHE A 79 -28.20 -7.50 1.25
N LEU A 80 -28.32 -6.31 0.64
CA LEU A 80 -29.63 -5.71 0.31
C LEU A 80 -30.46 -6.59 -0.63
N ARG A 81 -29.83 -7.27 -1.60
CA ARG A 81 -30.52 -8.22 -2.49
C ARG A 81 -31.02 -9.47 -1.76
N LYS A 82 -30.38 -9.87 -0.66
CA LYS A 82 -30.81 -11.04 0.13
C LYS A 82 -31.96 -10.72 1.09
N GLU A 83 -32.12 -9.45 1.46
CA GLU A 83 -33.20 -9.01 2.35
C GLU A 83 -34.50 -8.59 1.61
N LEU A 84 -34.44 -8.41 0.29
CA LEU A 84 -35.58 -8.19 -0.61
C LEU A 84 -36.07 -9.52 -1.20
#